data_AF-A0A3M8BY31-F1
#
_entry.id   AF-A0A3M8BY31-F1
#
_cell.length_a   1.000
_cell.length_b   1.000
_cell.length_c   1.000
_cell.angle_alpha   90.00
_cell.angle_beta   90.00
_cell.angle_gamma   90.00
#
_symmetry.space_group_name_H-M   'P 1'
#
loop_
_entity.id
_entity.type
_entity.pdbx_description
1 polymer ?
#
loop_
_entity_poly.entity_id
_entity_poly.type
_entity_poly.pdbx_seq_one_letter_code
_entity_poly.pdbx_strand_id
1 'polypeptide(L)'
;MKRTLVSLLLAGSLISGTTTTVFANQTFPDLNPASHGWAMDSLSFMAQKGIVKGDEKGRFNPDAKVTKAEFITMVHRLFDKYSPPTFVDSQFLDVPKNHK
;
A
#
# COMPACT_ATOMS: atom_id res chain seq x y z
N MET A 1 6.31 67.55 -13.88
CA MET A 1 5.28 67.45 -12.81
C MET A 1 4.23 66.46 -13.31
N LYS A 2 3.94 65.29 -12.74
CA LYS A 2 4.00 64.77 -11.37
C LYS A 2 4.42 63.28 -11.42
N ARG A 3 5.19 62.84 -10.41
CA ARG A 3 5.68 61.47 -10.19
C ARG A 3 4.85 60.83 -9.08
N THR A 4 4.31 59.63 -9.27
CA THR A 4 3.76 58.68 -8.26
C THR A 4 3.69 57.31 -8.97
N LEU A 5 4.48 56.25 -8.76
CA LEU A 5 5.07 55.54 -7.61
C LEU A 5 4.05 54.92 -6.64
N VAL A 6 3.55 53.71 -6.97
CA VAL A 6 3.14 52.59 -6.08
C VAL A 6 3.23 51.30 -6.93
N SER A 7 4.30 50.50 -6.91
CA SER A 7 4.71 49.48 -5.93
C SER A 7 3.99 48.13 -6.06
N LEU A 8 4.78 47.10 -6.37
CA LEU A 8 4.62 45.68 -6.05
C LEU A 8 3.29 44.98 -6.40
N LEU A 9 3.27 44.26 -7.53
CA LEU A 9 2.57 42.98 -7.61
C LEU A 9 3.60 41.92 -8.00
N LEU A 10 3.98 41.18 -6.96
CA LEU A 10 5.05 40.22 -6.89
C LEU A 10 4.83 39.07 -7.89
N ALA A 11 5.94 38.66 -8.48
CA ALA A 11 6.11 37.63 -9.48
C ALA A 11 5.33 36.34 -9.24
N GLY A 12 4.90 35.74 -10.35
CA GLY A 12 5.23 34.35 -10.64
C GLY A 12 4.43 33.31 -9.87
N SER A 13 3.34 32.88 -10.50
CA SER A 13 2.74 31.56 -10.37
C SER A 13 3.72 30.46 -9.93
N LEU A 14 3.65 30.07 -8.66
CA LEU A 14 4.08 28.77 -8.17
C LEU A 14 2.99 28.28 -7.20
N ILE A 15 1.83 27.94 -7.78
CA ILE A 15 0.95 26.96 -7.14
C ILE A 15 1.66 25.61 -7.32
N SER A 16 2.71 25.37 -6.52
CA SER A 16 3.15 24.02 -6.25
C SER A 16 2.01 23.37 -5.48
N GLY A 17 1.09 22.74 -6.21
CA GLY A 17 0.07 21.90 -5.63
C GLY A 17 0.79 20.88 -4.77
N THR A 18 0.74 21.07 -3.46
CA THR A 18 1.08 20.03 -2.52
C THR A 18 0.08 18.92 -2.79
N THR A 19 0.48 17.91 -3.57
CA THR A 19 -0.26 16.65 -3.59
C THR A 19 -0.09 16.08 -2.19
N THR A 20 -0.99 16.46 -1.29
CA THR A 20 -1.20 15.70 -0.08
C THR A 20 -1.65 14.33 -0.55
N THR A 21 -0.70 13.39 -0.59
CA THR A 21 -1.02 11.99 -0.74
C THR A 21 -1.76 11.60 0.53
N VAL A 22 -3.07 11.77 0.50
CA VAL A 22 -3.94 11.22 1.54
C VAL A 22 -3.87 9.71 1.35
N PHE A 23 -3.07 9.03 2.18
CA PHE A 23 -3.11 7.57 2.27
C PHE A 23 -4.45 7.21 2.91
N ALA A 24 -5.50 7.15 2.09
CA ALA A 24 -6.76 6.59 2.53
C ALA A 24 -6.47 5.14 2.97
N ASN A 25 -6.84 4.79 4.20
CA ASN A 25 -6.91 3.39 4.60
C ASN A 25 -7.86 2.71 3.63
N GLN A 26 -7.33 1.92 2.70
CA GLN A 26 -8.14 1.15 1.76
C GLN A 26 -9.01 0.21 2.61
N THR A 27 -10.31 0.49 2.61
CA THR A 27 -11.32 -0.31 3.27
C THR A 27 -12.12 -1.05 2.22
N PHE A 28 -12.53 -2.28 2.54
CA PHE A 28 -13.32 -3.11 1.64
C PHE A 28 -14.76 -3.14 2.18
N PRO A 29 -15.77 -2.77 1.38
CA PRO A 29 -17.14 -2.58 1.83
C PRO A 29 -17.84 -3.90 2.23
N ASP A 30 -17.28 -5.03 1.85
CA ASP A 30 -17.78 -6.38 2.11
C ASP A 30 -17.11 -7.06 3.33
N LEU A 31 -16.26 -6.35 4.06
CA LEU A 31 -15.72 -6.84 5.33
C LEU A 31 -16.66 -6.55 6.48
N ASN A 32 -17.33 -7.61 6.97
CA ASN A 32 -18.06 -7.59 8.23
C ASN A 32 -17.12 -7.86 9.44
N PRO A 33 -17.02 -6.98 10.46
CA PRO A 33 -16.17 -7.20 11.63
C PRO A 33 -16.49 -8.46 12.44
N ALA A 34 -17.76 -8.88 12.52
CA ALA A 34 -18.17 -10.07 13.27
C ALA A 34 -17.65 -11.37 12.62
N SER A 35 -17.59 -11.41 11.29
CA SER A 35 -17.15 -12.59 10.54
C SER A 35 -15.67 -12.54 10.12
N HIS A 36 -15.13 -11.32 9.93
CA HIS A 36 -13.84 -11.08 9.31
C HIS A 36 -12.88 -10.26 10.17
N GLY A 37 -13.21 -9.96 11.43
CA GLY A 37 -12.39 -9.13 12.31
C GLY A 37 -10.93 -9.58 12.41
N TRP A 38 -10.70 -10.90 12.37
CA TRP A 38 -9.37 -11.50 12.36
C TRP A 38 -8.50 -11.10 11.15
N ALA A 39 -9.11 -10.75 10.01
CA ALA A 39 -8.42 -10.42 8.77
C ALA A 39 -8.25 -8.91 8.56
N MET A 40 -9.08 -8.07 9.20
CA MET A 40 -9.21 -6.65 8.86
C MET A 40 -7.89 -5.88 8.96
N ASP A 41 -7.12 -6.08 10.03
CA ASP A 41 -5.84 -5.40 10.23
C ASP A 41 -4.80 -5.83 9.18
N SER A 42 -4.75 -7.14 8.90
CA SER A 42 -3.84 -7.72 7.90
C SER A 42 -4.20 -7.25 6.49
N LEU A 43 -5.49 -7.21 6.15
CA LEU A 43 -5.97 -6.72 4.86
C LEU A 43 -5.73 -5.23 4.69
N SER A 44 -5.97 -4.43 5.73
CA SER A 44 -5.66 -3.00 5.72
C SER A 44 -4.17 -2.77 5.46
N PHE A 45 -3.29 -3.47 6.19
CA PHE A 45 -1.85 -3.38 5.99
C PHE A 45 -1.43 -3.79 4.57
N MET A 46 -1.90 -4.95 4.10
CA MET A 46 -1.55 -5.46 2.77
C MET A 46 -2.08 -4.56 1.65
N ALA A 47 -3.27 -3.99 1.81
CA ALA A 47 -3.85 -3.05 0.85
C ALA A 47 -3.06 -1.74 0.80
N GLN A 48 -2.68 -1.17 1.95
CA GLN A 48 -1.81 0.02 2.02
C GLN A 48 -0.46 -0.21 1.33
N LYS A 49 0.08 -1.44 1.39
CA LYS A 49 1.33 -1.79 0.71
C LYS A 49 1.16 -2.10 -0.78
N GLY A 50 -0.08 -2.21 -1.25
CA GLY A 50 -0.43 -2.53 -2.64
C GLY A 50 -0.34 -4.02 -2.97
N ILE A 51 -0.25 -4.89 -1.96
CA ILE A 51 -0.16 -6.35 -2.10
C ILE A 51 -1.53 -6.90 -2.51
N VAL A 52 -2.55 -6.52 -1.73
CA VAL A 52 -3.95 -6.89 -1.96
C VAL A 52 -4.67 -5.71 -2.63
N LYS A 53 -5.56 -6.02 -3.58
CA LYS A 53 -6.43 -5.07 -4.25
C LYS A 53 -7.84 -5.65 -4.33
N GLY A 54 -8.84 -4.79 -4.26
CA GLY A 54 -10.23 -5.20 -4.44
C GLY A 54 -10.55 -5.48 -5.90
N ASP A 55 -11.72 -6.05 -6.14
CA ASP A 55 -12.31 -6.19 -7.47
C ASP A 55 -12.66 -4.82 -8.08
N GLU A 56 -13.22 -4.81 -9.29
CA GLU A 56 -13.64 -3.58 -9.98
C GLU A 56 -14.67 -2.75 -9.19
N LYS A 57 -15.36 -3.37 -8.22
CA LYS A 57 -16.33 -2.72 -7.33
C LYS A 57 -15.71 -2.34 -5.98
N GLY A 58 -14.40 -2.52 -5.82
CA GLY A 58 -13.67 -2.23 -4.59
C GLY A 58 -13.87 -3.26 -3.47
N ARG A 59 -14.43 -4.44 -3.75
CA ARG A 59 -14.67 -5.51 -2.76
C ARG A 59 -13.47 -6.44 -2.63
N PHE A 60 -13.24 -6.99 -1.44
CA PHE A 60 -12.18 -7.99 -1.23
C PHE A 60 -12.63 -9.40 -1.60
N ASN A 61 -13.92 -9.70 -1.41
CA ASN A 61 -14.57 -11.00 -1.50
C ASN A 61 -13.98 -12.02 -0.49
N PRO A 62 -14.08 -11.77 0.83
CA PRO A 62 -13.39 -12.55 1.88
C PRO A 62 -13.79 -14.02 1.92
N ASP A 63 -15.02 -14.34 1.55
CA ASP A 63 -15.56 -15.71 1.56
C ASP A 63 -15.37 -16.44 0.22
N ALA A 64 -14.85 -15.76 -0.80
CA ALA A 64 -14.62 -16.36 -2.10
C ALA A 64 -13.38 -17.26 -2.08
N LYS A 65 -13.42 -18.33 -2.88
CA LYS A 65 -12.24 -19.16 -3.11
C LYS A 65 -11.20 -18.36 -3.88
N VAL A 66 -9.99 -18.27 -3.33
CA VAL A 66 -8.84 -17.69 -4.01
C VAL A 66 -8.39 -18.64 -5.13
N THR A 67 -8.25 -18.10 -6.34
CA THR A 67 -7.68 -18.85 -7.47
C THR A 67 -6.16 -18.89 -7.39
N LYS A 68 -5.54 -19.87 -8.06
CA LYS A 68 -4.07 -19.96 -8.15
C LYS A 68 -3.45 -18.66 -8.70
N ALA A 69 -4.07 -18.04 -9.70
CA ALA A 69 -3.56 -16.82 -10.32
C ALA A 69 -3.59 -15.62 -9.35
N GLU A 70 -4.68 -15.46 -8.60
CA GLU A 70 -4.81 -14.40 -7.59
C GLU A 70 -3.80 -14.59 -6.46
N PHE A 71 -3.64 -15.82 -5.98
CA PHE A 71 -2.64 -16.14 -4.96
C PHE A 71 -1.22 -15.79 -5.42
N ILE A 72 -0.82 -16.27 -6.61
CA ILE A 72 0.51 -15.98 -7.17
C ILE A 72 0.69 -14.47 -7.36
N THR A 73 -0.36 -13.76 -7.78
CA THR A 73 -0.31 -12.30 -7.93
C THR A 73 -0.05 -11.59 -6.60
N MET A 74 -0.69 -12.01 -5.51
CA MET A 74 -0.43 -11.47 -4.17
C MET A 74 1.02 -11.74 -3.73
N VAL A 75 1.49 -12.97 -3.92
CA VAL A 75 2.87 -13.38 -3.58
C VAL A 75 3.90 -12.57 -4.39
N HIS A 76 3.69 -12.42 -5.70
CA HIS A 76 4.57 -11.64 -6.55
C HIS A 76 4.69 -10.19 -6.07
N ARG A 77 3.56 -9.54 -5.75
CA ARG A 77 3.56 -8.16 -5.21
C ARG A 77 4.22 -8.07 -3.84
N LEU A 78 4.05 -9.10 -3.00
CA LEU A 78 4.70 -9.17 -1.70
C LEU A 78 6.23 -9.21 -1.88
N PHE A 79 6.74 -10.10 -2.72
CA PHE A 79 8.18 -10.20 -2.97
C PHE A 79 8.73 -8.96 -3.66
N ASP A 80 8.03 -8.39 -4.64
CA ASP A 80 8.45 -7.12 -5.26
C ASP A 80 8.60 -5.99 -4.22
N LYS A 81 7.75 -5.99 -3.19
CA LYS A 81 7.78 -4.98 -2.11
C LYS A 81 8.83 -5.26 -1.02
N TYR A 82 9.10 -6.53 -0.74
CA TYR A 82 9.87 -6.97 0.44
C TYR A 82 11.04 -7.88 0.10
N SER A 83 11.45 -7.98 -1.17
CA SER A 83 12.60 -8.78 -1.56
C SER A 83 13.81 -8.29 -0.78
N PRO A 84 14.41 -9.12 0.09
CA PRO A 84 15.62 -8.71 0.79
C PRO A 84 16.71 -8.49 -0.26
N PRO A 85 17.51 -7.41 -0.14
CA PRO A 85 18.55 -7.07 -1.12
C PRO A 85 19.66 -8.13 -1.21
N THR A 86 19.73 -9.04 -0.25
CA THR A 86 20.67 -10.17 -0.22
C THR A 86 20.02 -11.40 0.40
N PHE A 87 20.29 -12.58 -0.19
CA PHE A 87 20.06 -13.85 0.50
C PHE A 87 21.04 -13.93 1.66
N VAL A 88 20.57 -13.63 2.86
CA VAL A 88 21.36 -13.83 4.08
C VAL A 88 21.43 -15.34 4.31
N ASP A 89 22.65 -15.87 4.37
CA ASP A 89 22.89 -17.29 4.65
C ASP A 89 22.16 -17.71 5.93
N SER A 90 21.51 -18.88 5.89
CA SER A 90 20.39 -19.34 6.74
C SER A 90 20.29 -18.71 8.15
N GLN A 91 19.22 -17.93 8.37
CA GLN A 91 18.91 -17.20 9.63
C GLN A 91 18.04 -17.99 10.63
N PHE A 92 17.69 -19.24 10.34
CA PHE A 92 16.84 -20.05 11.23
C PHE A 92 17.66 -20.52 12.43
N LEU A 93 17.50 -19.83 13.57
CA LEU A 93 18.23 -20.11 14.83
C LEU A 93 17.95 -21.52 15.37
N ASP A 94 16.79 -22.07 15.03
CA ASP A 94 16.26 -23.36 15.46
C ASP A 94 16.59 -24.51 14.49
N VAL A 95 17.14 -24.22 13.32
CA VAL A 95 17.57 -25.23 12.36
C VAL A 95 19.05 -25.50 12.55
N PRO A 96 19.44 -26.69 13.07
CA PRO A 96 20.84 -27.05 13.13
C PRO A 96 21.44 -27.02 11.72
N LYS A 97 22.65 -26.48 11.58
CA LYS A 97 23.36 -26.38 10.29
C LYS A 97 23.54 -27.72 9.56
N ASN A 98 23.30 -28.83 10.25
CA ASN A 98 23.52 -30.19 9.78
C ASN A 98 22.20 -30.92 9.42
N HIS A 99 21.07 -30.22 9.36
CA HIS A 99 19.83 -30.80 8.85
C HIS A 99 19.97 -31.03 7.33
N LYS A 100 19.96 -32.29 6.91
CA LYS A 100 19.80 -32.70 5.50
C LYS A 100 18.33 -32.84 5.14
#